data_AF-A0A7X9EJ76-F1
#
_entry.id   AF-A0A7X9EJ76-F1
#
_cell.length_a   1.000
_cell.length_b   1.000
_cell.length_c   1.000
_cell.angle_alpha   90.00
_cell.angle_beta   90.00
_cell.angle_gamma   90.00
#
_symmetry.space_group_name_H-M   'P 1'
#
loop_
_entity.id
_entity.type
_entity.pdbx_description
1 polymer ?
#
loop_
_entity_poly.entity_id
_entity_poly.type
_entity_poly.pdbx_seq_one_letter_code
_entity_poly.pdbx_strand_id
1 'polypeptide(L)'
;MEMLVVMTIIIILGAMTFTAFDGLQNTVKLNEYMLNLEQDVGSVQRSSMLLQRNSGERWIYGLGIDFSSITEDGDYRTFKWCSPYSDYGDIRTRSKLPAYNPEMNIDDINAHLPEISEASYTSSTCPLAEPVSEFKNLSGYVGTTKPPKATITILGTEATRVNYVLFESVSGRTFFYNEDGDLLNYTSDGEPIDNPVNFELEITPMGKGSTRRLAITNLSGKISTYMYNE
;
A
#
# COMPACT_ATOMS: atom_id res chain seq x y z
N MET A 1 14.81 -29.11 -51.59
CA MET A 1 15.72 -28.71 -50.49
C MET A 1 15.52 -27.26 -50.08
N GLU A 2 15.49 -26.30 -51.02
CA GLU A 2 15.33 -24.86 -50.71
C GLU A 2 14.11 -24.53 -49.85
N MET A 3 12.92 -25.05 -50.18
CA MET A 3 11.70 -24.81 -49.39
C MET A 3 11.81 -25.27 -47.92
N LEU A 4 12.60 -26.32 -47.65
CA LEU A 4 12.80 -26.87 -46.31
C LEU A 4 13.75 -25.98 -45.49
N VAL A 5 14.78 -25.45 -46.14
CA VAL A 5 15.70 -24.47 -45.55
C VAL A 5 14.98 -23.16 -45.22
N VAL A 6 14.16 -22.65 -46.14
CA VAL A 6 13.37 -21.42 -45.93
C VAL A 6 12.41 -21.58 -44.76
N MET A 7 11.67 -22.69 -44.68
CA MET A 7 10.79 -22.95 -43.55
C MET A 7 11.54 -23.05 -42.22
N THR A 8 12.72 -23.66 -42.22
CA THR A 8 13.55 -23.77 -41.00
C THR A 8 14.02 -22.39 -40.52
N ILE A 9 14.46 -21.53 -41.44
CA ILE A 9 14.86 -20.15 -41.12
C ILE A 9 13.67 -19.35 -40.58
N ILE A 10 12.48 -19.48 -41.17
CA ILE A 10 11.27 -18.79 -40.70
C ILE A 10 10.88 -19.23 -39.29
N ILE A 11 10.98 -20.53 -38.97
CA ILE A 11 10.68 -21.04 -37.63
C ILE A 11 11.66 -20.48 -36.60
N ILE A 12 12.95 -20.45 -36.92
CA ILE A 12 14.00 -19.92 -36.03
C ILE A 12 13.78 -18.41 -35.79
N LEU A 13 13.58 -17.64 -36.87
CA LEU A 13 13.31 -16.19 -36.77
C LEU A 13 12.01 -15.91 -36.03
N GLY A 14 10.96 -16.70 -36.28
CA GLY A 14 9.67 -16.61 -35.59
C GLY A 14 9.82 -16.83 -34.09
N ALA A 15 10.51 -17.90 -33.67
CA ALA A 15 10.74 -18.20 -32.25
C ALA A 15 11.53 -17.08 -31.53
N MET A 16 12.56 -16.52 -32.18
CA MET A 16 13.31 -15.39 -31.63
C MET A 16 12.45 -14.11 -31.53
N THR A 17 11.56 -13.87 -32.49
CA THR A 17 10.67 -12.71 -32.47
C THR A 17 9.62 -12.82 -31.36
N PHE A 18 9.01 -14.00 -31.17
CA PHE A 18 8.02 -14.22 -30.11
C PHE A 18 8.63 -14.10 -28.71
N THR A 19 9.85 -14.63 -28.49
CA THR A 19 10.54 -14.51 -27.19
C THR A 19 10.95 -13.06 -26.88
N ALA A 20 11.39 -12.30 -27.88
CA ALA A 20 11.65 -10.86 -27.71
C ALA A 20 10.36 -10.06 -27.41
N PHE A 21 9.25 -10.39 -28.08
CA PHE A 21 7.96 -9.74 -27.87
C PHE A 21 7.41 -9.99 -26.46
N ASP A 22 7.50 -11.21 -25.94
CA ASP A 22 7.06 -11.56 -24.58
C ASP A 22 7.84 -10.76 -23.52
N GLY A 23 9.17 -10.65 -23.67
CA GLY A 23 10.01 -9.84 -22.78
C GLY A 23 9.67 -8.35 -22.79
N LEU A 24 9.39 -7.78 -23.97
CA LEU A 24 8.96 -6.39 -24.10
C LEU A 24 7.57 -6.17 -23.45
N GLN A 25 6.62 -7.07 -23.69
CA GLN A 25 5.28 -6.97 -23.10
C GLN A 25 5.34 -7.04 -21.57
N ASN A 26 6.15 -7.96 -21.02
CA ASN A 26 6.32 -8.09 -19.57
C ASN A 26 6.92 -6.82 -18.96
N THR A 27 7.91 -6.23 -19.63
CA THR A 27 8.55 -4.97 -19.20
C THR A 27 7.58 -3.79 -19.24
N VAL A 28 6.78 -3.65 -20.30
CA VAL A 28 5.79 -2.57 -20.42
C VAL A 28 4.73 -2.70 -19.33
N LYS A 29 4.18 -3.90 -19.12
CA LYS A 29 3.19 -4.15 -18.05
C LYS A 29 3.75 -3.90 -16.66
N LEU A 30 5.02 -4.25 -16.42
CA LEU A 30 5.68 -3.98 -15.15
C LEU A 30 5.82 -2.47 -14.89
N ASN A 31 6.22 -1.71 -15.91
CA ASN A 31 6.31 -0.26 -15.78
C ASN A 31 4.93 0.38 -15.57
N GLU A 32 3.90 -0.09 -16.29
CA GLU A 32 2.52 0.37 -16.09
C GLU A 32 2.03 0.08 -14.66
N TYR A 33 2.22 -1.15 -14.18
CA TYR A 33 1.87 -1.54 -12.82
C TYR A 33 2.57 -0.67 -11.76
N MET A 34 3.89 -0.47 -11.90
CA MET A 34 4.66 0.37 -10.97
C MET A 34 4.22 1.83 -10.99
N LEU A 35 3.93 2.39 -12.18
CA LEU A 35 3.45 3.76 -12.31
C LEU A 35 2.06 3.94 -11.69
N ASN A 36 1.15 2.98 -11.91
CA ASN A 36 -0.18 2.99 -11.31
C ASN A 36 -0.08 2.90 -9.79
N LEU A 37 0.76 1.99 -9.26
CA LEU A 37 0.99 1.86 -7.83
C LEU A 37 1.58 3.14 -7.22
N GLU A 38 2.62 3.73 -7.83
CA GLU A 38 3.20 5.00 -7.36
C GLU A 38 2.16 6.13 -7.37
N GLN A 39 1.37 6.22 -8.44
CA GLN A 39 0.30 7.20 -8.58
C GLN A 39 -0.78 7.01 -7.52
N ASP A 40 -1.23 5.78 -7.29
CA ASP A 40 -2.31 5.48 -6.34
C ASP A 40 -1.86 5.75 -4.91
N VAL A 41 -0.65 5.33 -4.52
CA VAL A 41 -0.08 5.67 -3.20
C VAL A 41 0.01 7.19 -3.03
N GLY A 42 0.55 7.90 -4.02
CA GLY A 42 0.66 9.36 -3.97
C GLY A 42 -0.70 10.06 -3.96
N SER A 43 -1.71 9.48 -4.60
CA SER A 43 -3.05 10.03 -4.64
C SER A 43 -3.79 9.83 -3.32
N VAL A 44 -3.65 8.67 -2.68
CA VAL A 44 -4.16 8.40 -1.32
C VAL A 44 -3.49 9.35 -0.32
N GLN A 45 -2.17 9.51 -0.38
CA GLN A 45 -1.45 10.45 0.48
C GLN A 45 -1.98 11.89 0.32
N ARG A 46 -2.10 12.41 -0.92
CA ARG A 46 -2.64 13.76 -1.15
C ARG A 46 -4.09 13.89 -0.69
N SER A 47 -4.90 12.85 -0.90
CA SER A 47 -6.31 12.84 -0.51
C SER A 47 -6.49 12.81 1.01
N SER A 48 -5.54 12.25 1.76
CA SER A 48 -5.57 12.28 3.22
C SER A 48 -5.45 13.71 3.78
N MET A 49 -4.65 14.56 3.12
CA MET A 49 -4.44 15.96 3.49
C MET A 49 -5.64 16.85 3.12
N LEU A 50 -6.41 16.45 2.09
CA LEU A 50 -7.57 17.18 1.59
C LEU A 50 -8.89 16.49 1.91
N LEU A 51 -8.89 15.65 2.96
CA LEU A 51 -10.02 14.81 3.28
C LEU A 51 -11.25 15.65 3.63
N GLN A 52 -12.29 15.54 2.79
CA GLN A 52 -13.60 16.13 3.06
C GLN A 52 -14.50 15.04 3.64
N ARG A 53 -15.01 15.29 4.84
CA ARG A 53 -15.97 14.40 5.51
C ARG A 53 -17.34 14.54 4.85
N ASN A 54 -17.98 13.44 4.49
CA ASN A 54 -19.35 13.52 4.01
C ASN A 54 -20.32 13.88 5.15
N SER A 55 -21.45 14.49 4.81
CA SER A 55 -22.49 14.78 5.81
C SER A 55 -22.98 13.49 6.45
N GLY A 56 -22.94 13.42 7.78
CA GLY A 56 -23.33 12.24 8.53
C GLY A 56 -22.24 11.19 8.70
N GLU A 57 -20.98 11.52 8.40
CA GLU A 57 -19.82 10.68 8.70
C GLU A 57 -19.12 11.10 10.00
N ARG A 58 -18.46 10.12 10.64
CA ARG A 58 -17.57 10.32 11.79
C ARG A 58 -16.24 10.94 11.39
N TRP A 59 -15.48 11.40 12.38
CA TRP A 59 -14.11 11.86 12.15
C TRP A 59 -13.26 10.70 11.62
N ILE A 60 -12.35 10.99 10.70
CA ILE A 60 -11.50 10.00 10.02
C ILE A 60 -10.06 10.26 10.46
N TYR A 61 -9.39 9.24 10.99
CA TYR A 61 -8.00 9.34 11.41
C TYR A 61 -7.02 9.46 10.25
N GLY A 62 -7.36 8.84 9.12
CA GLY A 62 -6.52 8.87 7.93
C GLY A 62 -7.03 7.97 6.82
N LEU A 63 -6.31 8.03 5.70
CA LEU A 63 -6.49 7.14 4.56
C LEU A 63 -5.29 6.23 4.47
N GLY A 64 -5.49 4.95 4.15
CA GLY A 64 -4.41 4.00 4.10
C GLY A 64 -4.53 2.99 2.97
N ILE A 65 -3.50 2.17 2.88
CA ILE A 65 -3.32 1.14 1.86
C ILE A 65 -2.95 -0.16 2.57
N ASP A 66 -3.72 -1.19 2.23
CA ASP A 66 -3.55 -2.57 2.63
C ASP A 66 -2.77 -3.30 1.55
N PHE A 67 -1.55 -3.70 1.89
CA PHE A 67 -0.63 -4.47 1.06
C PHE A 67 -0.62 -5.96 1.43
N SER A 68 -1.46 -6.43 2.35
CA SER A 68 -1.45 -7.83 2.83
C SER A 68 -1.56 -8.86 1.69
N SER A 69 -2.35 -8.56 0.65
CA SER A 69 -2.57 -9.46 -0.50
C SER A 69 -1.64 -9.21 -1.70
N ILE A 70 -0.74 -8.23 -1.64
CA ILE A 70 0.05 -7.80 -2.81
C ILE A 70 1.08 -8.86 -3.23
N THR A 71 1.51 -9.72 -2.32
CA THR A 71 2.49 -10.77 -2.62
C THR A 71 1.86 -11.98 -3.30
N GLU A 72 0.56 -12.23 -3.07
CA GLU A 72 -0.16 -13.39 -3.62
C GLU A 72 -0.79 -13.06 -4.97
N ASP A 73 -1.61 -12.00 -5.01
CA ASP A 73 -2.40 -11.63 -6.18
C ASP A 73 -1.86 -10.39 -6.90
N GLY A 74 -0.93 -9.65 -6.27
CA GLY A 74 -0.51 -8.31 -6.71
C GLY A 74 -1.56 -7.24 -6.52
N ASP A 75 -2.62 -7.57 -5.78
CA ASP A 75 -3.70 -6.66 -5.48
C ASP A 75 -3.42 -5.99 -4.14
N TYR A 76 -3.73 -4.70 -4.07
CA TYR A 76 -3.72 -3.91 -2.85
C TYR A 76 -5.05 -3.17 -2.75
N ARG A 77 -5.46 -2.88 -1.52
CA ARG A 77 -6.73 -2.20 -1.26
C ARG A 77 -6.47 -0.90 -0.53
N THR A 78 -7.38 0.05 -0.71
CA THR A 78 -7.30 1.32 0.00
C THR A 78 -8.44 1.41 1.00
N PHE A 79 -8.18 2.04 2.13
CA PHE A 79 -9.12 2.12 3.23
C PHE A 79 -9.16 3.51 3.85
N LYS A 80 -10.23 3.76 4.60
CA LYS A 80 -10.42 4.87 5.52
C LYS A 80 -10.43 4.29 6.92
N TRP A 81 -9.74 4.94 7.84
CA TRP A 81 -9.83 4.59 9.25
C TRP A 81 -10.78 5.54 9.97
N CYS A 82 -11.97 5.04 10.27
CA CYS A 82 -13.03 5.79 10.93
C CYS A 82 -12.79 5.82 12.45
N SER A 83 -12.81 7.00 13.05
CA SER A 83 -12.75 7.15 14.50
C SER A 83 -14.10 6.85 15.17
N PRO A 84 -14.11 6.43 16.45
CA PRO A 84 -15.35 6.29 17.23
C PRO A 84 -16.09 7.61 17.48
N TYR A 85 -15.51 8.75 17.09
CA TYR A 85 -16.00 10.08 17.42
C TYR A 85 -16.70 10.74 16.25
N SER A 86 -17.78 11.48 16.54
CA SER A 86 -18.45 12.28 15.52
C SER A 86 -17.53 13.37 14.98
N ASP A 87 -16.80 14.06 15.87
CA ASP A 87 -16.02 15.26 15.56
C ASP A 87 -14.62 15.25 16.17
N TYR A 88 -13.77 16.13 15.64
CA TYR A 88 -12.45 16.42 16.18
C TYR A 88 -12.58 17.14 17.53
N GLY A 89 -11.88 16.64 18.56
CA GLY A 89 -11.92 17.27 19.88
C GLY A 89 -11.44 16.36 21.00
N ASP A 90 -11.71 15.06 20.88
CA ASP A 90 -11.22 14.06 21.81
C ASP A 90 -9.69 13.92 21.75
N ILE A 91 -9.05 13.55 22.86
CA ILE A 91 -7.59 13.39 22.93
C ILE A 91 -7.08 12.43 21.86
N ARG A 92 -7.80 11.35 21.55
CA ARG A 92 -7.45 10.36 20.52
C ARG A 92 -7.56 10.87 19.09
N THR A 93 -8.33 11.93 18.87
CA THR A 93 -8.45 12.60 17.57
C THR A 93 -7.45 13.74 17.40
N ARG A 94 -6.86 14.22 18.51
CA ARG A 94 -5.96 15.39 18.55
C ARG A 94 -4.50 15.03 18.82
N SER A 95 -4.24 13.78 19.15
CA SER A 95 -2.94 13.31 19.58
C SER A 95 -1.95 13.22 18.43
N LYS A 96 -0.68 13.00 18.77
CA LYS A 96 0.41 12.90 17.78
C LYS A 96 0.29 11.68 16.86
N LEU A 97 -0.50 10.68 17.25
CA LEU A 97 -0.68 9.44 16.51
C LEU A 97 -2.18 9.16 16.38
N PRO A 98 -2.63 8.54 15.28
CA PRO A 98 -4.00 8.07 15.11
C PRO A 98 -4.48 7.23 16.30
N ALA A 99 -5.68 7.51 16.80
CA ALA A 99 -6.32 6.78 17.90
C ALA A 99 -5.54 6.70 19.22
N TYR A 100 -4.52 7.55 19.42
CA TYR A 100 -3.61 7.46 20.57
C TYR A 100 -4.06 8.29 21.77
N ASN A 101 -4.05 7.70 22.96
CA ASN A 101 -4.18 8.35 24.24
C ASN A 101 -2.82 8.43 24.95
N PRO A 102 -2.27 9.63 25.22
CA PRO A 102 -0.99 9.80 25.92
C PRO A 102 -0.95 9.29 27.36
N GLU A 103 -2.10 9.04 27.98
CA GLU A 103 -2.17 8.46 29.33
C GLU A 103 -1.94 6.94 29.35
N MET A 104 -1.85 6.33 28.17
CA MET A 104 -1.65 4.90 27.96
C MET A 104 -0.44 4.67 27.05
N ASN A 105 0.26 3.57 27.26
CA ASN A 105 1.28 3.12 26.31
C ASN A 105 0.61 2.66 25.00
N ILE A 106 1.37 2.63 23.92
CA ILE A 106 0.96 1.93 22.69
C ILE A 106 0.91 0.43 23.01
N ASP A 107 -0.25 -0.16 22.76
CA ASP A 107 -0.60 -1.56 22.97
C ASP A 107 -1.71 -1.96 21.99
N ASP A 108 -2.23 -3.19 22.11
CA ASP A 108 -3.30 -3.75 21.26
C ASP A 108 -4.60 -2.92 21.22
N ILE A 109 -4.73 -1.87 22.05
CA ILE A 109 -5.92 -1.01 22.15
C ILE A 109 -5.59 0.43 21.75
N ASN A 110 -4.36 0.89 22.00
CA ASN A 110 -3.97 2.28 21.88
C ASN A 110 -3.04 2.51 20.68
N ALA A 111 -3.47 3.35 19.73
CA ALA A 111 -2.80 3.56 18.44
C ALA A 111 -2.71 2.32 17.53
N HIS A 112 -3.39 1.23 17.89
CA HIS A 112 -3.47 -0.02 17.14
C HIS A 112 -4.57 0.06 16.07
N LEU A 113 -4.32 -0.54 14.90
CA LEU A 113 -5.32 -0.64 13.83
C LEU A 113 -6.41 -1.64 14.24
N PRO A 114 -7.70 -1.35 14.00
CA PRO A 114 -8.76 -2.34 14.18
C PRO A 114 -8.53 -3.65 13.40
N GLU A 115 -9.30 -4.69 13.71
CA GLU A 115 -9.25 -5.91 12.91
C GLU A 115 -9.77 -5.63 11.49
N ILE A 116 -8.96 -5.94 10.47
CA ILE A 116 -9.32 -5.78 9.05
C ILE A 116 -9.91 -7.10 8.55
N SER A 117 -11.15 -7.02 8.06
CA SER A 117 -11.85 -8.16 7.44
C SER A 117 -12.43 -7.77 6.09
N GLU A 118 -12.77 -8.76 5.25
CA GLU A 118 -13.44 -8.53 3.96
C GLU A 118 -14.71 -7.67 4.09
N ALA A 119 -15.43 -7.78 5.21
CA ALA A 119 -16.60 -6.96 5.48
C ALA A 119 -16.27 -5.46 5.55
N SER A 120 -15.05 -5.11 5.96
CA SER A 120 -14.56 -3.73 6.03
C SER A 120 -14.50 -3.04 4.66
N TYR A 121 -14.37 -3.81 3.58
CA TYR A 121 -14.28 -3.29 2.22
C TYR A 121 -15.63 -3.16 1.50
N THR A 122 -16.74 -3.53 2.16
CA THR A 122 -18.08 -3.52 1.55
C THR A 122 -18.78 -2.15 1.59
N SER A 123 -18.38 -1.28 2.52
CA SER A 123 -18.92 0.08 2.68
C SER A 123 -17.80 1.10 2.67
N SER A 124 -18.07 2.27 2.09
CA SER A 124 -17.13 3.40 2.01
C SER A 124 -17.46 4.56 2.95
N THR A 125 -18.53 4.43 3.74
CA THR A 125 -19.03 5.46 4.67
C THR A 125 -18.69 5.09 6.11
N CYS A 126 -18.30 6.09 6.90
CA CYS A 126 -18.07 5.98 8.33
C CYS A 126 -19.35 6.37 9.12
N PRO A 127 -20.31 5.46 9.35
CA PRO A 127 -21.63 5.81 9.88
C PRO A 127 -21.57 6.38 11.30
N LEU A 128 -22.42 7.37 11.61
CA LEU A 128 -22.59 7.91 12.97
C LEU A 128 -23.31 6.98 13.95
N ALA A 129 -23.91 5.89 13.47
CA ALA A 129 -24.81 5.04 14.26
C ALA A 129 -24.11 4.30 15.40
N GLU A 130 -22.84 3.91 15.22
CA GLU A 130 -22.07 3.18 16.23
C GLU A 130 -20.70 3.83 16.46
N PRO A 131 -20.32 4.13 17.72
CA PRO A 131 -19.07 4.79 18.05
C PRO A 131 -17.91 3.77 18.12
N VAL A 132 -17.65 3.07 17.01
CA VAL A 132 -16.64 1.99 16.94
C VAL A 132 -15.52 2.35 15.97
N SER A 133 -14.27 2.23 16.39
CA SER A 133 -13.11 2.39 15.50
C SER A 133 -13.15 1.29 14.43
N GLU A 134 -13.22 1.64 13.15
CA GLU A 134 -13.43 0.65 12.09
C GLU A 134 -12.80 1.05 10.76
N PHE A 135 -12.61 0.06 9.89
CA PHE A 135 -12.20 0.25 8.51
C PHE A 135 -13.37 0.32 7.55
N LYS A 136 -13.21 1.20 6.57
CA LYS A 136 -14.13 1.34 5.44
C LYS A 136 -13.34 1.44 4.16
N ASN A 137 -13.91 0.95 3.07
CA ASN A 137 -13.31 1.02 1.75
C ASN A 137 -13.08 2.49 1.32
N LEU A 138 -11.93 2.78 0.74
CA LEU A 138 -11.71 4.02 0.02
C LEU A 138 -11.96 3.79 -1.47
N SER A 139 -13.22 3.96 -1.89
CA SER A 139 -13.59 3.81 -3.30
C SER A 139 -12.88 4.83 -4.19
N GLY A 140 -12.41 4.39 -5.37
CA GLY A 140 -11.82 5.25 -6.40
C GLY A 140 -10.34 5.03 -6.67
N TYR A 141 -9.66 4.20 -5.87
CA TYR A 141 -8.24 3.86 -5.98
C TYR A 141 -8.01 2.36 -6.20
N VAL A 142 -8.97 1.68 -6.84
CA VAL A 142 -8.84 0.26 -7.15
C VAL A 142 -7.91 0.14 -8.35
N GLY A 143 -6.66 -0.25 -8.10
CA GLY A 143 -5.75 -0.66 -9.14
C GLY A 143 -6.33 -1.86 -9.89
N THR A 144 -6.79 -1.66 -11.12
CA THR A 144 -7.34 -2.74 -11.97
C THR A 144 -6.25 -3.50 -12.72
N THR A 145 -5.00 -3.05 -12.60
CA THR A 145 -3.86 -3.60 -13.33
C THR A 145 -3.29 -4.75 -12.53
N LYS A 146 -3.59 -5.98 -12.95
CA LYS A 146 -2.92 -7.16 -12.40
C LYS A 146 -1.42 -7.08 -12.64
N PRO A 147 -0.59 -7.56 -11.70
CA PRO A 147 0.84 -7.61 -11.92
C PRO A 147 1.17 -8.49 -13.14
N PRO A 148 2.26 -8.19 -13.86
CA PRO A 148 2.81 -9.09 -14.88
C PRO A 148 3.35 -10.38 -14.24
N LYS A 149 3.94 -11.29 -15.05
CA LYS A 149 4.66 -12.45 -14.52
C LYS A 149 5.89 -11.97 -13.74
N ALA A 150 5.75 -11.84 -12.44
CA ALA A 150 6.76 -11.32 -11.53
C ALA A 150 6.57 -11.92 -10.13
N THR A 151 7.65 -11.97 -9.37
CA THR A 151 7.62 -12.23 -7.93
C THR A 151 7.55 -10.89 -7.22
N ILE A 152 6.53 -10.69 -6.39
CA ILE A 152 6.35 -9.49 -5.57
C ILE A 152 6.68 -9.85 -4.12
N THR A 153 7.55 -9.07 -3.49
CA THR A 153 8.00 -9.29 -2.11
C THR A 153 7.97 -7.99 -1.33
N ILE A 154 7.31 -7.99 -0.18
CA ILE A 154 7.47 -6.91 0.81
C ILE A 154 8.75 -7.19 1.60
N LEU A 155 9.71 -6.28 1.54
CA LEU A 155 10.97 -6.43 2.24
C LEU A 155 10.79 -6.13 3.74
N GLY A 156 11.48 -6.90 4.57
CA GLY A 156 11.41 -6.80 6.02
C GLY A 156 11.45 -8.17 6.68
N THR A 157 11.73 -8.19 7.98
CA THR A 157 11.54 -9.38 8.82
C THR A 157 10.08 -9.47 9.26
N GLU A 158 9.61 -10.61 9.77
CA GLU A 158 8.24 -10.73 10.30
C GLU A 158 7.90 -9.62 11.31
N ALA A 159 8.84 -9.24 12.18
CA ALA A 159 8.64 -8.19 13.18
C ALA A 159 8.64 -6.76 12.60
N THR A 160 9.08 -6.56 11.36
CA THR A 160 9.25 -5.24 10.75
C THR A 160 8.58 -5.12 9.39
N ARG A 161 7.84 -6.15 8.97
CA ARG A 161 7.13 -6.17 7.70
C ARG A 161 5.96 -5.21 7.81
N VAL A 162 5.91 -4.25 6.88
CA VAL A 162 4.86 -3.26 6.85
C VAL A 162 3.77 -3.76 5.90
N ASN A 163 2.61 -4.10 6.46
CA ASN A 163 1.44 -4.60 5.74
C ASN A 163 0.45 -3.48 5.45
N TYR A 164 0.34 -2.51 6.36
CA TYR A 164 -0.54 -1.36 6.18
C TYR A 164 0.24 -0.05 6.27
N VAL A 165 -0.06 0.84 5.34
CA VAL A 165 0.48 2.20 5.32
C VAL A 165 -0.68 3.16 5.48
N LEU A 166 -0.65 3.98 6.53
CA LEU A 166 -1.66 4.98 6.82
C LEU A 166 -1.07 6.38 6.68
N PHE A 167 -1.80 7.26 5.99
CA PHE A 167 -1.55 8.68 5.92
C PHE A 167 -2.56 9.43 6.79
N GLU A 168 -2.06 10.17 7.77
CA GLU A 168 -2.88 10.94 8.71
C GLU A 168 -3.79 11.92 7.99
N SER A 169 -5.03 12.04 8.46
CA SER A 169 -5.84 13.18 8.09
C SER A 169 -5.17 14.47 8.59
N VAL A 170 -5.34 15.57 7.83
CA VAL A 170 -4.75 16.89 8.12
C VAL A 170 -3.26 17.03 7.83
N SER A 171 -2.38 16.23 8.42
CA SER A 171 -0.92 16.41 8.28
C SER A 171 -0.31 15.61 7.13
N GLY A 172 -0.93 14.50 6.74
CA GLY A 172 -0.40 13.55 5.76
C GLY A 172 0.86 12.81 6.21
N ARG A 173 1.19 12.85 7.51
CA ARG A 173 2.25 12.02 8.11
C ARG A 173 1.94 10.55 7.91
N THR A 174 3.01 9.76 7.83
CA THR A 174 2.89 8.33 7.53
C THR A 174 3.14 7.46 8.75
N PHE A 175 2.26 6.49 8.92
CA PHE A 175 2.28 5.47 9.96
C PHE A 175 2.31 4.09 9.30
N PHE A 176 3.14 3.21 9.84
CA PHE A 176 3.36 1.87 9.30
C PHE A 176 2.89 0.84 10.31
N TYR A 177 2.17 -0.16 9.84
CA TYR A 177 1.62 -1.20 10.68
C TYR A 177 1.96 -2.59 10.13
N ASN A 178 2.19 -3.55 11.03
CA ASN A 178 2.33 -4.97 10.69
C ASN A 178 0.96 -5.59 10.39
N GLU A 179 0.96 -6.89 10.10
CA GLU A 179 -0.26 -7.68 9.86
C GLU A 179 -1.22 -7.69 11.05
N ASP A 180 -0.68 -7.66 12.27
CA ASP A 180 -1.46 -7.67 13.51
C ASP A 180 -2.11 -6.31 13.82
N GLY A 181 -1.67 -5.22 13.18
CA GLY A 181 -2.17 -3.87 13.40
C GLY A 181 -1.32 -3.00 14.35
N ASP A 182 -0.12 -3.46 14.73
CA ASP A 182 0.82 -2.77 15.59
C ASP A 182 1.64 -1.73 14.85
N LEU A 183 1.87 -0.59 15.50
CA LEU A 183 2.60 0.53 14.94
C LEU A 183 4.12 0.28 14.93
N LEU A 184 4.74 0.33 13.75
CA LEU A 184 6.14 -0.06 13.54
C LEU A 184 7.15 1.09 13.57
N ASN A 185 6.70 2.34 13.45
CA ASN A 185 7.59 3.51 13.33
C ASN A 185 7.62 4.41 14.57
N TYR A 186 6.97 4.01 15.67
CA TYR A 186 6.97 4.72 16.95
C TYR A 186 7.20 3.76 18.12
N THR A 187 7.78 4.29 19.19
CA THR A 187 8.01 3.63 20.48
C THR A 187 6.71 3.53 21.27
N SER A 188 6.71 2.73 22.36
CA SER A 188 5.57 2.58 23.28
C SER A 188 5.04 3.90 23.84
N ASP A 189 5.90 4.92 23.91
CA ASP A 189 5.60 6.22 24.50
C ASP A 189 5.12 7.24 23.44
N GLY A 190 4.95 6.79 22.19
CA GLY A 190 4.48 7.60 21.07
C GLY A 190 5.54 8.51 20.43
N GLU A 191 6.81 8.29 20.74
CA GLU A 191 7.94 9.00 20.11
C GLU A 191 8.48 8.19 18.91
N PRO A 192 8.96 8.84 17.83
CA PRO A 192 9.52 8.13 16.69
C PRO A 192 10.69 7.22 17.09
N ILE A 193 10.78 6.03 16.48
CA ILE A 193 11.92 5.14 16.67
C ILE A 193 13.17 5.75 16.03
N ASP A 194 14.35 5.57 16.62
CA ASP A 194 15.62 6.12 16.13
C ASP A 194 16.02 5.60 14.74
N ASN A 195 15.76 4.32 14.47
CA ASN A 195 16.03 3.66 13.18
C ASN A 195 14.73 3.05 12.61
N PRO A 196 13.82 3.90 12.13
CA PRO A 196 12.53 3.46 11.61
C PRO A 196 12.71 2.77 10.26
N VAL A 197 11.95 1.69 10.04
CA VAL A 197 11.95 0.97 8.76
C VAL A 197 11.11 1.72 7.72
N ASN A 198 11.54 1.68 6.48
CA ASN A 198 10.74 2.10 5.34
C ASN A 198 9.85 0.94 4.89
N PHE A 199 8.70 1.25 4.31
CA PHE A 199 8.01 0.25 3.49
C PHE A 199 8.79 0.10 2.19
N GLU A 200 9.19 -1.12 1.85
CA GLU A 200 9.86 -1.43 0.59
C GLU A 200 9.17 -2.63 -0.08
N LEU A 201 8.70 -2.41 -1.30
CA LEU A 201 8.12 -3.44 -2.16
C LEU A 201 9.07 -3.71 -3.32
N GLU A 202 9.49 -4.95 -3.47
CA GLU A 202 10.33 -5.41 -4.57
C GLU A 202 9.51 -6.25 -5.56
N ILE A 203 9.66 -5.95 -6.85
CA ILE A 203 9.00 -6.67 -7.94
C ILE A 203 10.07 -7.13 -8.92
N THR A 204 10.27 -8.45 -8.96
CA THR A 204 11.28 -9.11 -9.79
C THR A 204 10.58 -9.83 -10.94
N PRO A 205 10.78 -9.41 -12.20
CA PRO A 205 10.13 -10.06 -13.34
C PRO A 205 10.58 -11.52 -13.49
N MET A 206 9.65 -12.42 -13.79
CA MET A 206 9.97 -13.81 -14.13
C MET A 206 10.52 -13.86 -15.56
N GLY A 207 11.84 -13.76 -15.73
CA GLY A 207 12.52 -13.82 -17.02
C GLY A 207 13.49 -12.66 -17.25
N LYS A 208 13.58 -12.18 -18.49
CA LYS A 208 14.40 -11.01 -18.81
C LYS A 208 13.70 -9.73 -18.39
N GLY A 209 14.36 -8.92 -17.57
CA GLY A 209 13.88 -7.63 -17.12
C GLY A 209 14.68 -7.16 -15.92
N SER A 210 14.44 -5.91 -15.55
CA SER A 210 15.12 -5.28 -14.41
C SER A 210 14.19 -5.28 -13.21
N THR A 211 14.71 -5.62 -12.03
CA THR A 211 13.97 -5.56 -10.77
C THR A 211 13.55 -4.13 -10.48
N ARG A 212 12.34 -3.97 -9.94
CA ARG A 212 11.77 -2.68 -9.52
C ARG A 212 11.59 -2.67 -8.03
N ARG A 213 11.81 -1.51 -7.41
CA ARG A 213 11.52 -1.29 -6.00
C ARG A 213 10.70 -0.04 -5.81
N LEU A 214 9.61 -0.12 -5.06
CA LEU A 214 8.87 1.03 -4.51
C LEU A 214 9.26 1.15 -3.04
N ALA A 215 9.67 2.34 -2.60
CA ALA A 215 9.90 2.63 -1.21
C ALA A 215 8.98 3.78 -0.75
N ILE A 216 8.37 3.65 0.43
CA ILE A 216 7.70 4.74 1.12
C ILE A 216 8.53 5.05 2.36
N THR A 217 9.04 6.27 2.41
CA THR A 217 9.93 6.70 3.49
C THR A 217 9.12 6.87 4.77
N ASN A 218 9.65 6.36 5.88
CA ASN A 218 9.07 6.54 7.21
C ASN A 218 8.83 8.03 7.52
N LEU A 219 7.77 8.31 8.29
CA LEU A 219 7.36 9.64 8.78
C LEU A 219 6.90 10.62 7.69
N SER A 220 7.69 10.81 6.63
CA SER A 220 7.43 11.75 5.54
C SER A 220 6.45 11.22 4.50
N GLY A 221 6.34 9.89 4.36
CA GLY A 221 5.54 9.28 3.30
C GLY A 221 6.10 9.49 1.90
N LYS A 222 7.35 9.95 1.77
CA LYS A 222 7.94 10.19 0.46
C LYS A 222 8.05 8.87 -0.31
N ILE A 223 7.40 8.84 -1.47
CA ILE A 223 7.42 7.70 -2.38
C ILE A 223 8.66 7.82 -3.29
N SER A 224 9.36 6.73 -3.51
CA SER A 224 10.51 6.67 -4.42
C SER A 224 10.54 5.33 -5.14
N THR A 225 10.76 5.37 -6.44
CA THR A 225 10.89 4.18 -7.28
C THR A 225 12.34 4.01 -7.74
N TYR A 226 12.82 2.77 -7.69
CA TYR A 226 14.16 2.38 -8.10
C TYR A 226 14.10 1.28 -9.15
N MET A 227 15.08 1.30 -10.06
CA MET A 227 15.28 0.29 -11.08
C MET A 227 16.69 -0.27 -10.93
N TYR A 228 16.78 -1.58 -10.74
CA TYR A 228 18.03 -2.30 -10.66
C TYR A 228 18.20 -3.13 -11.92
N ASN A 229 19.30 -2.91 -12.64
CA ASN A 229 19.72 -3.80 -13.70
C ASN A 229 20.63 -4.84 -13.08
N GLU A 230 20.25 -6.11 -13.15
CA GLU A 230 21.19 -7.22 -12.97
C GLU A 230 22.13 -7.34 -14.17
#